data_AF-A0A2R6JIG4-F1
#
_entry.id   AF-A0A2R6JIG4-F1
#
_cell.length_a   1.000
_cell.length_b   1.000
_cell.length_c   1.000
_cell.angle_alpha   90.00
_cell.angle_beta   90.00
_cell.angle_gamma   90.00
#
_symmetry.space_group_name_H-M   'P 1'
#
loop_
_entity.id
_entity.type
_entity.pdbx_description
1 polymer ?
#
loop_
_entity_poly.entity_id
_entity_poly.type
_entity_poly.pdbx_seq_one_letter_code
_entity_poly.pdbx_strand_id
1 'polypeptide(L)'
;MTGAGDAEYVFSVRLDLSPADPELRLEPTTVETTLFKTAADLWRGAVNDPEHLCESAEDALGQTVHEIEFRELRAEAAYVEALKTEVANSLELFNADDTAEVLKKYLGSRIHVIDA
;
A
#
# COMPACT_ATOMS: atom_id res chain seq x y z
N MET A 1 3.05 -19.96 -13.39
CA MET A 1 3.68 -18.78 -12.79
C MET A 1 3.94 -19.14 -11.34
N THR A 2 5.16 -19.52 -10.99
CA THR A 2 5.55 -19.67 -9.57
C THR A 2 5.33 -18.31 -8.94
N GLY A 3 4.38 -18.21 -8.02
CA GLY A 3 4.01 -16.93 -7.42
C GLY A 3 5.26 -16.25 -6.89
N ALA A 4 5.45 -14.98 -7.26
CA ALA A 4 6.24 -14.10 -6.40
C ALA A 4 5.69 -14.29 -4.98
N GLY A 5 6.56 -14.38 -3.97
CA GLY A 5 6.15 -14.68 -2.60
C GLY A 5 5.06 -13.73 -2.07
N ASP A 6 4.54 -14.01 -0.87
CA ASP A 6 3.51 -13.17 -0.27
C ASP A 6 4.02 -11.75 0.00
N ALA A 7 3.12 -10.78 -0.15
CA ALA A 7 3.40 -9.39 0.13
C ALA A 7 2.14 -8.62 0.51
N GLU A 8 2.31 -7.61 1.36
CA GLU A 8 1.26 -6.79 1.92
C GLU A 8 1.72 -5.33 2.06
N TYR A 9 0.88 -4.42 1.59
CA TYR A 9 1.03 -2.99 1.85
C TYR A 9 0.38 -2.62 3.18
N VAL A 10 1.13 -1.91 4.00
CA VAL A 10 0.68 -1.39 5.28
C VAL A 10 0.49 0.11 5.17
N PHE A 11 -0.70 0.57 5.53
CA PHE A 11 -1.06 1.99 5.53
C PHE A 11 -1.53 2.44 6.91
N SER A 12 -1.23 3.67 7.27
CA SER A 12 -1.95 4.38 8.33
C SER A 12 -3.15 5.05 7.69
N VAL A 13 -4.33 4.88 8.27
CA VAL A 13 -5.59 5.42 7.75
C VAL A 13 -6.33 6.16 8.84
N ARG A 14 -6.74 7.39 8.54
CA ARG A 14 -7.64 8.16 9.37
C ARG A 14 -9.00 8.26 8.69
N LEU A 15 -10.04 7.73 9.34
CA LEU A 15 -11.39 7.64 8.77
C LEU A 15 -12.47 7.98 9.80
N ASP A 16 -13.65 8.34 9.29
CA ASP A 16 -14.85 8.44 10.10
C ASP A 16 -15.62 7.11 10.12
N LEU A 17 -15.89 6.62 11.32
CA LEU A 17 -16.77 5.49 11.57
C LEU A 17 -18.21 5.98 11.66
N SER A 18 -19.02 5.63 10.66
CA SER A 18 -20.48 5.74 10.69
C SER A 18 -21.11 4.37 10.84
N PRO A 19 -21.82 4.10 11.96
CA PRO A 19 -22.58 2.86 12.09
C PRO A 19 -23.69 2.83 11.02
N ALA A 20 -23.92 1.65 10.45
CA ALA A 20 -25.02 1.46 9.50
C ALA A 20 -26.40 1.63 10.16
N ASP A 21 -26.47 1.40 11.48
CA ASP A 21 -27.68 1.58 12.29
C ASP A 21 -27.71 3.01 12.87
N PRO A 22 -28.75 3.82 12.56
CA PRO A 22 -28.86 5.21 13.00
C PRO A 22 -29.17 5.37 14.50
N GLU A 23 -29.55 4.31 15.21
CA GLU A 23 -29.77 4.34 16.67
C GLU A 23 -28.45 4.21 17.44
N LEU A 24 -27.37 3.81 16.76
CA LEU A 24 -26.03 3.68 17.35
C LEU A 24 -25.25 4.99 17.24
N ARG A 25 -24.54 5.33 18.31
CA ARG A 25 -23.61 6.47 18.36
C ARG A 25 -22.21 5.98 18.74
N LEU A 26 -21.22 6.44 17.99
CA LEU A 26 -19.81 6.22 18.26
C LEU A 26 -19.17 7.53 18.73
N GLU A 27 -18.33 7.45 19.77
CA GLU A 27 -17.49 8.57 20.21
C GLU A 27 -16.11 8.04 20.61
N PRO A 28 -15.02 8.49 19.95
CA PRO A 28 -15.00 9.39 18.80
C PRO A 28 -15.52 8.71 17.51
N THR A 29 -16.02 9.51 16.57
CA THR A 29 -16.38 9.02 15.22
C THR A 29 -15.15 8.91 14.33
N THR A 30 -14.19 9.82 14.46
CA THR A 30 -12.92 9.76 13.71
C THR A 30 -11.90 8.91 14.45
N VAL A 31 -11.33 7.93 13.76
CA VAL A 31 -10.28 7.06 14.30
C VAL A 31 -9.09 6.98 13.35
N GLU A 32 -7.92 6.71 13.93
CA GLU A 32 -6.73 6.33 13.18
C GLU A 32 -6.50 4.83 13.37
N THR A 33 -6.26 4.10 12.29
CA THR A 33 -6.05 2.65 12.29
C THR A 33 -5.02 2.24 11.24
N THR A 34 -4.64 0.96 11.26
CA THR A 34 -3.76 0.37 10.25
C THR A 34 -4.58 -0.45 9.25
N LEU A 35 -4.40 -0.16 7.97
CA LEU A 35 -4.97 -0.93 6.86
C LEU A 35 -3.89 -1.82 6.25
N PHE A 36 -4.25 -3.07 6.05
CA PHE A 36 -3.41 -4.09 5.44
C PHE A 36 -4.03 -4.50 4.11
N LYS A 37 -3.25 -4.43 3.02
CA LYS A 37 -3.69 -4.76 1.67
C LYS A 37 -2.73 -5.73 1.02
N THR A 38 -3.20 -6.94 0.70
CA THR A 38 -2.42 -7.93 -0.05
C THR A 38 -1.98 -7.36 -1.40
N ALA A 39 -0.69 -7.55 -1.72
CA ALA A 39 -0.10 -7.17 -2.99
C ALA A 39 -0.27 -8.31 -4.00
N ALA A 40 -1.44 -8.34 -4.66
CA ALA A 40 -1.77 -9.37 -5.65
C ALA A 40 -0.92 -9.29 -6.93
N ASP A 41 -0.39 -8.12 -7.26
CA ASP A 41 0.44 -7.86 -8.44
C ASP A 41 1.71 -7.10 -8.06
N LEU A 42 2.77 -7.30 -8.85
CA LEU A 42 4.01 -6.55 -8.73
C LEU A 42 3.71 -5.07 -8.98
N TRP A 43 4.04 -4.27 -7.96
CA TRP A 43 3.79 -2.83 -7.80
C TRP A 43 3.86 -1.99 -9.10
N ARG A 44 2.82 -1.21 -9.38
CA ARG A 44 2.68 -0.31 -10.55
C ARG A 44 2.52 1.18 -10.19
N GLY A 45 3.15 1.64 -9.12
CA GLY A 45 3.13 3.07 -8.75
C GLY A 45 1.91 3.56 -7.99
N ALA A 46 0.87 2.73 -7.80
CA ALA A 46 -0.39 3.13 -7.15
C ALA A 46 -0.26 3.54 -5.67
N VAL A 47 0.87 3.29 -5.01
CA VAL A 47 1.06 3.58 -3.57
C VAL A 47 1.54 5.01 -3.28
N ASN A 48 1.84 5.81 -4.31
CA ASN A 48 2.34 7.18 -4.13
C ASN A 48 1.36 8.28 -4.52
N ASP A 49 0.14 7.90 -4.87
CA ASP A 49 -0.93 8.84 -5.12
C ASP A 49 -1.90 8.82 -3.94
N PRO A 50 -1.72 9.70 -2.93
CA PRO A 50 -2.52 9.66 -1.71
C PRO A 50 -4.00 9.93 -1.97
N GLU A 51 -4.33 10.73 -2.99
CA GLU A 51 -5.72 11.00 -3.38
C GLU A 51 -6.38 9.73 -3.92
N HIS A 52 -5.74 9.04 -4.87
CA HIS A 52 -6.22 7.77 -5.40
C HIS A 52 -6.30 6.67 -4.34
N LEU A 53 -5.35 6.65 -3.39
CA LEU A 53 -5.38 5.73 -2.25
C LEU A 53 -6.56 6.02 -1.33
N CYS A 54 -6.88 7.29 -1.06
CA CYS A 54 -8.06 7.67 -0.27
C CYS A 54 -9.32 7.18 -0.98
N GLU A 55 -9.52 7.52 -2.25
CA GLU A 55 -10.72 7.09 -3.02
C GLU A 55 -10.87 5.56 -3.03
N SER A 56 -9.76 4.84 -3.26
CA SER A 56 -9.76 3.37 -3.23
C SER A 56 -10.10 2.80 -1.86
N ALA A 57 -9.64 3.45 -0.78
CA ALA A 57 -9.92 3.03 0.59
C ALA A 57 -11.38 3.35 0.98
N GLU A 58 -11.92 4.49 0.55
CA GLU A 58 -13.32 4.86 0.76
C GLU A 58 -14.27 3.87 0.09
N ASP A 59 -13.99 3.51 -1.17
CA ASP A 59 -14.77 2.51 -1.92
C ASP A 59 -14.74 1.14 -1.22
N ALA A 60 -13.56 0.70 -0.77
CA ALA A 60 -13.40 -0.60 -0.13
C ALA A 60 -13.98 -0.68 1.29
N LEU A 61 -13.90 0.41 2.06
CA LEU A 61 -14.34 0.45 3.46
C LEU A 61 -15.80 0.90 3.61
N GLY A 62 -16.35 1.63 2.62
CA GLY A 62 -17.65 2.28 2.71
C GLY A 62 -17.71 3.35 3.81
N GLN A 63 -16.57 3.96 4.14
CA GLN A 63 -16.39 4.97 5.18
C GLN A 63 -15.62 6.15 4.59
N THR A 64 -15.84 7.37 5.10
CA THR A 64 -15.06 8.55 4.67
C THR A 64 -13.63 8.45 5.19
N VAL A 65 -12.66 8.54 4.29
CA VAL A 65 -11.22 8.49 4.60
C VAL A 65 -10.64 9.88 4.42
N HIS A 66 -10.09 10.42 5.50
CA HIS A 66 -9.50 11.76 5.51
C HIS A 66 -8.05 11.76 5.07
N GLU A 67 -7.32 10.72 5.47
CA GLU A 67 -5.89 10.61 5.24
C GLU A 67 -5.48 9.15 5.15
N ILE A 68 -4.60 8.86 4.19
CA ILE A 68 -3.93 7.58 4.06
C ILE A 68 -2.45 7.79 3.80
N GLU A 69 -1.60 7.13 4.58
CA GLU A 69 -0.15 7.21 4.44
C GLU A 69 0.42 5.81 4.26
N PHE A 70 1.24 5.63 3.22
CA PHE A 70 2.03 4.40 3.04
C PHE A 70 3.12 4.27 4.11
N ARG A 71 3.04 3.19 4.90
CA ARG A 71 3.96 2.93 6.02
C ARG A 71 5.07 1.97 5.65
N GLU A 72 4.73 0.82 5.08
CA GLU A 72 5.71 -0.19 4.69
C GLU A 72 5.12 -1.21 3.71
N LEU A 73 6.01 -1.84 2.94
CA LEU A 73 5.73 -3.05 2.17
C LEU A 73 6.34 -4.22 2.95
N ARG A 74 5.50 -5.12 3.46
CA ARG A 74 5.94 -6.40 4.03
C ARG A 74 5.93 -7.42 2.93
N ALA A 75 7.06 -8.08 2.68
CA ALA A 75 7.15 -9.00 1.55
C ALA A 75 8.18 -10.08 1.80
N GLU A 76 7.93 -11.28 1.30
CA GLU A 76 8.94 -12.32 1.26
C GLU A 76 10.11 -11.91 0.36
N ALA A 77 11.30 -12.45 0.63
CA ALA A 77 12.49 -12.16 -0.17
C ALA A 77 12.26 -12.47 -1.66
N ALA A 78 11.51 -13.54 -1.98
CA ALA A 78 11.18 -13.91 -3.36
C ALA A 78 10.33 -12.83 -4.07
N TYR A 79 9.40 -12.19 -3.36
CA TYR A 79 8.61 -11.09 -3.91
C TYR A 79 9.47 -9.86 -4.15
N VAL A 80 10.34 -9.50 -3.20
CA VAL A 80 11.23 -8.34 -3.34
C VAL A 80 12.20 -8.51 -4.53
N GLU A 81 12.72 -9.71 -4.76
CA GLU A 81 13.59 -9.99 -5.90
C GLU A 81 12.81 -9.97 -7.24
N ALA A 82 11.58 -10.50 -7.25
CA ALA A 82 10.71 -10.41 -8.43
C ALA A 82 10.36 -8.95 -8.75
N LEU A 83 10.07 -8.13 -7.73
CA LEU A 83 9.81 -6.71 -7.85
C LEU A 83 11.01 -5.95 -8.43
N LYS A 84 12.22 -6.17 -7.89
CA LYS A 84 13.45 -5.58 -8.42
C LYS A 84 13.65 -5.95 -9.89
N THR A 85 13.40 -7.21 -10.24
CA THR A 85 13.54 -7.70 -11.62
C THR A 85 12.55 -7.01 -12.54
N GLU A 86 11.29 -6.86 -12.15
CA GLU A 86 10.28 -6.16 -12.98
C GLU A 86 10.64 -4.69 -13.16
N VAL A 87 10.99 -3.99 -12.10
CA VAL A 87 11.40 -2.58 -12.17
C VAL A 87 12.64 -2.40 -13.05
N ALA A 88 13.64 -3.30 -12.94
CA ALA A 88 14.83 -3.29 -13.80
C ALA A 88 14.51 -3.44 -15.29
N ASN A 89 13.48 -4.22 -15.63
CA ASN A 89 13.00 -4.39 -17.01
C ASN A 89 12.15 -3.22 -17.51
N SER A 90 11.73 -2.33 -16.61
CA SER A 90 10.78 -1.24 -16.88
C SER A 90 11.34 0.14 -16.53
N LEU A 91 12.66 0.29 -16.40
CA LEU A 91 13.33 1.53 -15.93
C LEU A 91 12.97 2.77 -16.76
N GLU A 92 12.79 2.60 -18.08
CA GLU A 92 12.38 3.69 -18.98
C GLU A 92 11.04 4.32 -18.57
N LEU A 93 10.10 3.53 -18.03
CA LEU A 93 8.79 4.04 -17.55
C LEU A 93 8.93 4.98 -16.35
N PHE A 94 10.01 4.83 -15.58
CA PHE A 94 10.27 5.62 -14.38
C PHE A 94 11.23 6.79 -14.64
N ASN A 95 11.75 6.92 -15.87
CA ASN A 95 12.80 7.86 -16.24
C ASN A 95 13.98 7.78 -15.24
N ALA A 96 14.44 6.55 -14.99
CA ALA A 96 15.48 6.25 -14.02
C ALA A 96 16.51 5.30 -14.64
N ASP A 97 17.76 5.42 -14.20
CA ASP A 97 18.87 4.58 -14.66
C ASP A 97 19.14 3.39 -13.74
N ASP A 98 18.50 3.35 -12.55
CA ASP A 98 18.77 2.37 -11.51
C ASP A 98 17.50 1.94 -10.75
N THR A 99 17.40 0.64 -10.50
CA THR A 99 16.28 0.02 -9.78
C THR A 99 16.20 0.46 -8.32
N ALA A 100 17.34 0.58 -7.63
CA ALA A 100 17.34 0.98 -6.22
C ALA A 100 16.89 2.44 -6.07
N GLU A 101 17.23 3.32 -7.02
CA GLU A 101 16.70 4.69 -7.08
C GLU A 101 15.17 4.70 -7.28
N VAL A 102 14.61 3.86 -8.14
CA VAL A 102 13.15 3.73 -8.29
C VAL A 102 12.52 3.22 -6.99
N LEU A 103 13.01 2.13 -6.42
CA LEU A 103 12.46 1.58 -5.18
C LEU A 103 12.57 2.58 -4.03
N LYS A 104 13.67 3.32 -3.92
CA LYS A 104 13.84 4.36 -2.92
C LYS A 104 12.93 5.56 -3.16
N LYS A 105 12.78 6.01 -4.41
CA LYS A 105 11.90 7.13 -4.77
C LYS A 105 10.45 6.81 -4.40
N TYR A 106 10.03 5.56 -4.60
CA TYR A 106 8.63 5.22 -4.49
C TYR A 106 8.22 4.42 -3.25
N LEU A 107 9.10 3.61 -2.67
CA LEU A 107 8.85 2.84 -1.44
C LEU A 107 9.71 3.33 -0.28
N GLY A 108 10.62 4.29 -0.52
CA GLY A 108 11.60 4.71 0.48
C GLY A 108 12.49 3.55 0.93
N SER A 109 12.89 3.59 2.20
CA SER A 109 13.53 2.46 2.89
C SER A 109 12.53 1.58 3.65
N ARG A 110 11.26 1.56 3.23
CA ARG A 110 10.15 0.98 4.00
C ARG A 110 9.75 -0.41 3.50
N ILE A 111 10.71 -1.17 2.98
CA ILE A 111 10.49 -2.57 2.60
C ILE A 111 10.95 -3.44 3.76
N HIS A 112 10.01 -4.13 4.39
CA HIS A 112 10.27 -5.10 5.44
C HIS A 112 10.24 -6.51 4.85
N VAL A 113 11.41 -7.16 4.81
CA VAL A 113 11.50 -8.54 4.35
C VAL A 113 11.06 -9.45 5.49
N ILE A 114 9.99 -10.21 5.27
CA ILE A 114 9.49 -11.22 6.22
C ILE A 114 10.09 -12.58 5.89
N ASP A 115 10.30 -13.40 6.92
CA ASP A 115 10.65 -14.81 6.77
C ASP A 115 9.38 -15.61 6.44
N ALA A 116 9.53 -16.69 5.66
CA ALA A 116 8.44 -17.51 5.12
C ALA A 116 7.84 -18.48 6.16
#